data_AF-A0A2D8ZYR2-F1
#
_entry.id   AF-A0A2D8ZYR2-F1
#
_cell.length_a   1.000
_cell.length_b   1.000
_cell.length_c   1.000
_cell.angle_alpha   90.00
_cell.angle_beta   90.00
_cell.angle_gamma   90.00
#
_symmetry.space_group_name_H-M   'P 1'
#
loop_
_entity.id
_entity.type
_entity.pdbx_description
1 polymer ?
#
loop_
_entity_poly.entity_id
_entity_poly.type
_entity_poly.pdbx_seq_one_letter_code
_entity_poly.pdbx_strand_id
1 'polypeptide(L)'
;MAGSRSNFSGAARPLQRVDIDEDEEGRNRVQALNDGKQIIPTIIFDDGSILVEPSNAELAARLGISPKAKREYYDLVIVGSGPAGLTTALYAAREGMETLVIEKGGIGGQARVTECIDNYPGFAEGIGGSQLAEQMQAHAERFGVEILLAQTVTGIMTDGDYKMIATESGDEYCSNAVLLAHGTRYRRLGVPGEEDLIGAGIHFCALATVRSTRTGKWSWWAAEITGSKRGCS
;
A
#
# COMPACT_ATOMS: atom_id res chain seq x y z
N MET A 1 25.09 9.88 -8.03
CA MET A 1 24.54 8.73 -8.81
C MET A 1 23.20 8.35 -8.19
N ALA A 2 22.32 7.71 -8.98
CA ALA A 2 20.87 7.73 -8.80
C ALA A 2 20.36 6.99 -7.54
N GLY A 3 19.90 7.74 -6.53
CA GLY A 3 19.16 7.19 -5.39
C GLY A 3 17.69 6.94 -5.76
N SER A 4 17.21 5.72 -5.54
CA SER A 4 15.82 5.34 -5.80
C SER A 4 14.86 6.03 -4.82
N ARG A 5 13.97 6.87 -5.34
CA ARG A 5 12.87 7.48 -4.58
C ARG A 5 11.77 6.46 -4.38
N SER A 6 11.62 5.93 -3.17
CA SER A 6 10.46 5.12 -2.78
C SER A 6 9.46 5.98 -1.99
N ASN A 7 8.34 6.34 -2.61
CA ASN A 7 7.28 7.16 -2.00
C ASN A 7 6.41 6.32 -1.05
N PHE A 8 6.54 6.55 0.26
CA PHE A 8 5.58 6.14 1.29
C PHE A 8 4.61 7.31 1.54
N SER A 9 3.30 7.05 1.53
CA SER A 9 2.25 8.10 1.51
C SER A 9 1.59 8.26 2.88
N GLY A 10 2.08 9.26 3.61
CA GLY A 10 1.38 10.03 4.64
C GLY A 10 2.05 11.39 4.61
N ALA A 11 1.39 12.42 4.04
CA ALA A 11 1.98 13.72 3.68
C ALA A 11 3.43 13.59 3.17
N ALA A 12 3.62 13.15 1.92
CA ALA A 12 4.93 12.81 1.36
C ALA A 12 5.90 14.02 1.39
N ARG A 13 6.57 14.20 2.52
CA ARG A 13 7.81 14.96 2.61
C ARG A 13 8.85 14.15 1.85
N PRO A 14 9.58 14.75 0.91
CA PRO A 14 10.60 14.04 0.15
C PRO A 14 11.65 13.47 1.13
N LEU A 15 11.63 12.15 1.34
CA LEU A 15 12.62 11.48 2.16
C LEU A 15 13.85 11.17 1.29
N GLN A 16 14.98 11.76 1.63
CA GLN A 16 16.27 11.38 1.06
C GLN A 16 16.89 10.27 1.92
N ARG A 17 17.01 9.06 1.35
CA ARG A 17 17.80 7.99 1.96
C ARG A 17 19.27 8.22 1.64
N VAL A 18 20.11 8.18 2.67
CA VAL A 18 21.56 8.27 2.56
C VAL A 18 22.13 7.00 3.17
N ASP A 19 22.87 6.24 2.36
CA ASP A 19 23.62 5.09 2.85
C ASP A 19 24.97 5.59 3.37
N ILE A 20 25.19 5.50 4.68
CA ILE A 20 26.41 6.00 5.32
C ILE A 20 27.63 5.10 5.07
N ASP A 21 27.45 3.90 4.51
CA ASP A 21 28.55 3.03 4.11
C ASP A 21 29.13 3.47 2.75
N GLU A 22 28.29 4.06 1.90
CA GLU A 22 28.68 4.57 0.57
C GLU A 22 28.92 6.10 0.54
N ASP A 23 28.32 6.85 1.48
CA ASP A 23 28.39 8.32 1.55
C ASP A 23 29.20 8.79 2.76
N GLU A 24 30.42 9.28 2.49
CA GLU A 24 31.32 9.83 3.50
C GLU A 24 30.78 11.12 4.15
N GLU A 25 30.03 11.95 3.41
CA GLU A 25 29.38 13.14 3.96
C GLU A 25 28.23 12.76 4.88
N GLY A 26 27.42 11.77 4.48
CA GLY A 26 26.38 11.17 5.30
C GLY A 26 26.91 10.59 6.61
N ARG A 27 28.02 9.83 6.54
CA ARG A 27 28.69 9.24 7.70
C ARG A 27 29.21 10.28 8.68
N ASN A 28 29.91 11.30 8.17
CA ASN A 28 30.44 12.39 8.99
C ASN A 28 29.32 13.16 9.68
N ARG A 29 28.20 13.35 8.98
CA ARG A 29 27.01 14.02 9.53
C ARG A 29 26.35 13.20 10.63
N VAL A 30 26.20 11.88 10.47
CA VAL A 30 25.69 11.00 11.54
C VAL A 30 26.63 10.97 12.74
N GLN A 31 27.95 10.90 12.51
CA GLN A 31 28.94 10.93 13.60
C GLN A 31 28.93 12.25 14.37
N ALA A 32 28.84 13.38 13.67
CA ALA A 32 28.78 14.70 14.30
C ALA A 32 27.53 14.87 15.19
N LEU A 33 26.42 14.24 14.82
CA LEU A 33 25.15 14.31 15.56
C LEU A 33 25.07 13.32 16.73
N ASN A 34 25.94 12.32 16.79
CA ASN A 34 25.88 11.22 17.76
C ASN A 34 27.19 11.08 18.57
N ASP A 35 27.87 12.18 18.87
CA ASP A 35 29.14 12.19 19.63
C ASP A 35 30.21 11.23 19.07
N GLY A 36 30.35 11.20 17.74
CA GLY A 36 31.30 10.35 17.02
C GLY A 36 30.82 8.92 16.75
N LYS A 37 29.61 8.56 17.17
CA LYS A 37 29.03 7.22 16.95
C LYS A 37 28.23 7.16 15.64
N GLN A 38 28.18 5.99 15.03
CA GLN A 38 27.36 5.73 13.84
C GLN A 38 26.03 5.09 14.25
N ILE A 39 25.13 5.87 14.86
CA ILE A 39 23.83 5.35 15.31
C ILE A 39 22.82 5.49 14.17
N ILE A 40 22.21 4.38 13.76
CA ILE A 40 21.23 4.32 12.67
C ILE A 40 19.98 3.52 13.10
N PRO A 41 18.77 3.91 12.66
CA PRO A 41 18.49 5.05 11.77
C PRO A 41 18.55 6.39 12.51
N THR A 42 19.26 7.37 11.93
CA THR A 42 19.20 8.79 12.34
C THR A 42 18.37 9.55 11.30
N ILE A 43 17.25 10.15 11.74
CA ILE A 43 16.29 10.85 10.87
C ILE A 43 16.40 12.35 11.14
N ILE A 44 16.62 13.12 10.08
CA ILE A 44 16.70 14.58 10.12
C ILE A 44 15.46 15.16 9.43
N PHE A 45 14.73 16.03 10.12
CA PHE A 45 13.52 16.68 9.61
C PHE A 45 13.85 18.07 9.04
N ASP A 46 12.95 18.60 8.19
CA ASP A 46 13.13 19.92 7.55
C ASP A 46 13.20 21.09 8.54
N ASP A 47 12.66 20.90 9.75
CA ASP A 47 12.71 21.88 10.84
C ASP A 47 14.04 21.85 11.62
N GLY A 48 14.99 21.00 11.20
CA GLY A 48 16.28 20.81 11.86
C GLY A 48 16.23 19.89 13.07
N SER A 49 15.05 19.33 13.42
CA SER A 49 14.95 18.33 14.49
C SER A 49 15.53 16.99 14.06
N ILE A 50 16.04 16.23 15.03
CA ILE A 50 16.77 14.98 14.81
C ILE A 50 16.15 13.91 15.73
N LEU A 51 15.88 12.74 15.16
CA LEU A 51 15.56 11.53 15.89
C LEU A 51 16.66 10.50 15.67
N VAL A 52 17.21 9.98 16.76
CA VAL A 52 18.24 8.95 16.74
C VAL A 52 17.63 7.66 17.24
N GLU A 53 17.67 6.61 16.42
CA GLU A 53 17.06 5.30 16.71
C GLU A 53 15.60 5.41 17.20
N PRO A 54 14.72 6.16 16.50
CA PRO A 54 13.36 6.35 16.99
C PRO A 54 12.58 5.04 16.94
N SER A 55 11.73 4.85 17.95
CA SER A 55 10.64 3.89 17.85
C SER A 55 9.67 4.30 16.73
N ASN A 56 8.96 3.33 16.17
CA ASN A 56 7.91 3.60 15.18
C ASN A 56 6.85 4.59 15.70
N ALA A 57 6.58 4.58 17.01
CA ALA A 57 5.63 5.49 17.65
C ALA A 57 6.14 6.94 17.70
N GLU A 58 7.41 7.16 18.05
CA GLU A 58 8.04 8.48 18.06
C GLU A 58 8.12 9.07 16.66
N LEU A 59 8.45 8.22 15.67
CA LEU A 59 8.47 8.60 14.27
C LEU A 59 7.06 8.97 13.78
N ALA A 60 6.04 8.16 14.09
CA ALA A 60 4.65 8.43 13.71
C ALA A 60 4.14 9.75 14.30
N ALA A 61 4.37 9.99 15.60
CA ALA A 61 3.99 11.23 16.27
C ALA A 61 4.64 12.46 15.63
N ARG A 62 5.94 12.38 15.30
CA ARG A 62 6.67 13.47 14.62
C ARG A 62 6.22 13.69 13.18
N LEU A 63 5.76 12.64 12.51
CA LEU A 63 5.17 12.73 11.17
C LEU A 63 3.71 13.20 11.18
N GLY A 64 3.12 13.47 12.36
CA GLY A 64 1.72 13.87 12.50
C GLY A 64 0.73 12.72 12.22
N ILE A 65 1.23 11.48 12.22
CA ILE A 65 0.42 10.27 12.12
C ILE A 65 -0.10 10.00 13.52
N SER A 66 -1.33 10.42 13.81
CA SER A 66 -1.98 10.04 15.07
C SER A 66 -2.22 8.53 15.09
N PRO A 67 -1.75 7.81 16.13
CA PRO A 67 -1.90 6.36 16.20
C PRO A 67 -3.34 5.94 16.55
N LYS A 68 -4.20 6.90 16.90
CA LYS A 68 -5.59 6.69 17.30
C LYS A 68 -6.52 7.48 16.39
N ALA A 69 -7.67 6.90 16.07
CA ALA A 69 -8.70 7.59 15.31
C ALA A 69 -9.35 8.71 16.15
N LYS A 70 -9.96 9.69 15.48
CA LYS A 70 -10.60 10.86 16.09
C LYS A 70 -11.81 10.51 16.96
N ARG A 71 -12.46 9.37 16.69
CA ARG A 71 -13.70 8.94 17.33
C ARG A 71 -13.56 7.50 17.80
N GLU A 72 -14.38 7.15 18.77
CA GLU A 72 -14.52 5.76 19.22
C GLU A 72 -15.66 5.05 18.51
N TYR A 73 -16.53 5.78 17.81
CA TYR A 73 -17.67 5.25 17.08
C TYR A 73 -17.70 5.75 15.64
N TYR A 74 -18.03 4.85 14.71
CA TYR A 74 -18.19 5.11 13.27
C TYR A 74 -19.41 4.39 12.73
N ASP A 75 -20.02 4.88 11.65
CA ASP A 75 -21.09 4.14 10.97
C ASP A 75 -20.54 2.89 10.27
N LEU A 76 -19.34 3.00 9.70
CA LEU A 76 -18.66 1.93 8.99
C LEU A 76 -17.17 1.91 9.32
N VAL A 77 -16.68 0.74 9.75
CA VAL A 77 -15.24 0.46 9.83
C VAL A 77 -14.83 -0.47 8.69
N ILE A 78 -13.77 -0.13 7.98
CA ILE A 78 -13.22 -0.89 6.86
C ILE A 78 -11.83 -1.38 7.24
N VAL A 79 -11.61 -2.69 7.22
CA VAL A 79 -10.31 -3.28 7.52
C VAL A 79 -9.56 -3.53 6.21
N GLY A 80 -8.59 -2.68 5.90
CA GLY A 80 -7.77 -2.73 4.70
C GLY A 80 -7.99 -1.52 3.77
N SER A 81 -6.88 -0.98 3.26
CA SER A 81 -6.81 0.21 2.41
C SER A 81 -6.39 -0.12 0.96
N GLY A 82 -6.70 -1.34 0.51
CA GLY A 82 -6.57 -1.69 -0.91
C GLY A 82 -7.65 -1.00 -1.77
N PRO A 83 -7.67 -1.27 -3.09
CA PRO A 83 -8.67 -0.69 -3.98
C PRO A 83 -10.12 -0.92 -3.50
N ALA A 84 -10.43 -2.13 -3.03
CA ALA A 84 -11.75 -2.43 -2.48
C ALA A 84 -12.10 -1.54 -1.27
N GLY A 85 -11.21 -1.42 -0.30
CA GLY A 85 -11.45 -0.65 0.92
C GLY A 85 -11.57 0.85 0.66
N LEU A 86 -10.67 1.41 -0.15
CA LEU A 86 -10.69 2.84 -0.49
C LEU A 86 -11.91 3.21 -1.36
N THR A 87 -12.29 2.34 -2.30
CA THR A 87 -13.52 2.55 -3.08
C THR A 87 -14.75 2.50 -2.18
N THR A 88 -14.87 1.51 -1.29
CA THR A 88 -16.00 1.50 -0.34
C THR A 88 -16.01 2.74 0.53
N ALA A 89 -14.85 3.15 1.06
CA ALA A 89 -14.77 4.31 1.94
C ALA A 89 -15.25 5.59 1.25
N LEU A 90 -14.85 5.79 -0.01
CA LEU A 90 -15.32 6.89 -0.83
C LEU A 90 -16.85 6.88 -0.99
N TYR A 91 -17.44 5.74 -1.31
CA TYR A 91 -18.89 5.64 -1.49
C TYR A 91 -19.67 5.78 -0.18
N ALA A 92 -19.16 5.21 0.92
CA ALA A 92 -19.77 5.36 2.24
C ALA A 92 -19.78 6.84 2.69
N ALA A 93 -18.65 7.54 2.54
CA ALA A 93 -18.56 8.96 2.87
C ALA A 93 -19.47 9.83 2.00
N ARG A 94 -19.71 9.45 0.73
CA ARG A 94 -20.66 10.15 -0.15
C ARG A 94 -22.11 10.03 0.31
N GLU A 95 -22.46 8.93 0.99
CA GLU A 95 -23.77 8.74 1.62
C GLU A 95 -23.83 9.37 3.03
N GLY A 96 -22.80 10.12 3.43
CA GLY A 96 -22.74 10.82 4.71
C GLY A 96 -22.36 9.93 5.90
N MET A 97 -21.89 8.70 5.66
CA MET A 97 -21.45 7.80 6.73
C MET A 97 -20.11 8.23 7.30
N GLU A 98 -20.02 8.27 8.63
CA GLU A 98 -18.76 8.43 9.33
C GLU A 98 -17.94 7.15 9.15
N THR A 99 -16.87 7.22 8.34
CA THR A 99 -16.15 6.02 7.89
C THR A 99 -14.69 6.04 8.36
N LEU A 100 -14.26 4.94 8.98
CA LEU A 100 -12.88 4.68 9.36
C LEU A 100 -12.29 3.54 8.53
N VAL A 101 -11.12 3.76 7.92
CA VAL A 101 -10.32 2.71 7.28
C VAL A 101 -9.13 2.39 8.19
N ILE A 102 -8.97 1.13 8.58
CA ILE A 102 -7.82 0.66 9.38
C ILE A 102 -6.91 -0.19 8.50
N GLU A 103 -5.64 0.19 8.39
CA GLU A 103 -4.63 -0.49 7.59
C GLU A 103 -3.38 -0.80 8.42
N LYS A 104 -2.91 -2.05 8.33
CA LYS A 104 -1.69 -2.50 9.02
C LYS A 104 -0.39 -2.12 8.30
N GLY A 105 -0.44 -1.99 6.97
CA GLY A 105 0.70 -1.66 6.13
C GLY A 105 0.55 -0.28 5.50
N GLY A 106 0.74 -0.23 4.19
CA GLY A 106 0.61 0.98 3.38
C GLY A 106 -0.66 0.98 2.53
N ILE A 107 -1.10 2.19 2.21
CA ILE A 107 -2.24 2.47 1.34
C ILE A 107 -2.08 1.84 -0.03
N GLY A 108 -3.16 1.32 -0.62
CA GLY A 108 -3.20 0.78 -1.98
C GLY A 108 -3.02 -0.74 -2.06
N GLY A 109 -2.66 -1.39 -0.96
CA GLY A 109 -2.50 -2.85 -0.91
C GLY A 109 -1.56 -3.39 -1.99
N GLN A 110 -1.93 -4.51 -2.62
CA GLN A 110 -1.12 -5.14 -3.67
C GLN A 110 -1.00 -4.28 -4.95
N ALA A 111 -1.97 -3.40 -5.23
CA ALA A 111 -1.91 -2.56 -6.43
C ALA A 111 -0.73 -1.57 -6.36
N ARG A 112 -0.38 -1.08 -5.16
CA ARG A 112 0.69 -0.09 -4.96
C ARG A 112 2.05 -0.53 -5.48
N VAL A 113 2.39 -1.81 -5.34
CA VAL A 113 3.71 -2.35 -5.75
C VAL A 113 3.77 -2.72 -7.23
N THR A 114 2.68 -2.53 -7.97
CA THR A 114 2.65 -2.81 -9.40
C THR A 114 3.25 -1.63 -10.16
N GLU A 115 4.25 -1.89 -11.01
CA GLU A 115 4.92 -0.84 -11.79
C GLU A 115 3.97 -0.11 -12.73
N CYS A 116 3.14 -0.85 -13.47
CA CYS A 116 2.14 -0.32 -14.38
C CYS A 116 0.87 -1.18 -14.38
N ILE A 117 -0.29 -0.54 -14.30
CA ILE A 117 -1.61 -1.13 -14.37
C ILE A 117 -2.26 -0.67 -15.67
N ASP A 118 -2.30 -1.56 -16.67
CA ASP A 118 -2.89 -1.30 -18.00
C ASP A 118 -4.37 -1.71 -18.12
N ASN A 119 -4.92 -2.37 -17.10
CA ASN A 119 -6.25 -2.95 -17.11
C ASN A 119 -7.24 -2.28 -16.15
N TYR A 120 -6.93 -1.07 -15.66
CA TYR A 120 -7.84 -0.28 -14.85
C TYR A 120 -8.59 0.73 -15.74
N PRO A 121 -9.92 0.59 -15.94
CA PRO A 121 -10.67 1.50 -16.79
C PRO A 121 -10.54 2.97 -16.36
N GLY A 122 -10.43 3.87 -17.33
CA GLY A 122 -10.21 5.31 -17.09
C GLY A 122 -8.76 5.76 -17.27
N PHE A 123 -7.80 4.83 -17.37
CA PHE A 123 -6.40 5.12 -17.65
C PHE A 123 -5.96 4.42 -18.94
N ALA A 124 -6.28 5.04 -20.09
CA ALA A 124 -6.05 4.44 -21.41
C ALA A 124 -4.57 4.11 -21.69
N GLU A 125 -3.64 4.91 -21.15
CA GLU A 125 -2.19 4.71 -21.29
C GLU A 125 -1.58 3.83 -20.19
N GLY A 126 -2.41 3.34 -19.27
CA GLY A 126 -2.00 2.73 -18.01
C GLY A 126 -1.73 3.75 -16.90
N ILE A 127 -1.60 3.27 -15.67
CA ILE A 127 -1.26 4.08 -14.50
C ILE A 127 -0.30 3.31 -13.59
N GLY A 128 0.65 4.00 -12.97
CA GLY A 128 1.51 3.40 -11.96
C GLY A 128 0.70 2.97 -10.73
N GLY A 129 1.01 1.81 -10.15
CA GLY A 129 0.27 1.28 -9.02
C GLY A 129 0.27 2.19 -7.78
N SER A 130 1.43 2.80 -7.49
CA SER A 130 1.57 3.81 -6.44
C SER A 130 0.74 5.06 -6.73
N GLN A 131 0.77 5.55 -7.97
CA GLN A 131 0.01 6.70 -8.40
C GLN A 131 -1.51 6.47 -8.28
N LEU A 132 -1.99 5.29 -8.67
CA LEU A 132 -3.39 4.91 -8.50
C LEU A 132 -3.79 4.92 -7.01
N ALA A 133 -2.97 4.31 -6.15
CA ALA A 133 -3.22 4.27 -4.71
C ALA A 133 -3.29 5.68 -4.08
N GLU A 134 -2.35 6.57 -4.45
CA GLU A 134 -2.33 7.96 -4.00
C GLU A 134 -3.59 8.73 -4.45
N GLN A 135 -4.02 8.53 -5.69
CA GLN A 135 -5.27 9.13 -6.19
C GLN A 135 -6.50 8.61 -5.43
N MET A 136 -6.57 7.31 -5.15
CA MET A 136 -7.69 6.72 -4.39
C MET A 136 -7.73 7.24 -2.95
N GLN A 137 -6.57 7.34 -2.30
CA GLN A 137 -6.43 7.93 -0.96
C GLN A 137 -6.92 9.38 -0.95
N ALA A 138 -6.37 10.22 -1.82
CA ALA A 138 -6.73 11.63 -1.87
C ALA A 138 -8.23 11.82 -2.14
N HIS A 139 -8.84 10.91 -2.92
CA HIS A 139 -10.27 10.94 -3.16
C HIS A 139 -11.06 10.62 -1.89
N ALA A 140 -10.71 9.57 -1.17
CA ALA A 140 -11.37 9.21 0.09
C ALA A 140 -11.23 10.32 1.15
N GLU A 141 -10.00 10.81 1.38
CA GLU A 141 -9.71 11.87 2.35
C GLU A 141 -10.45 13.18 2.02
N ARG A 142 -10.59 13.52 0.73
CA ARG A 142 -11.37 14.70 0.30
C ARG A 142 -12.83 14.64 0.73
N PHE A 143 -13.41 13.44 0.87
CA PHE A 143 -14.77 13.24 1.39
C PHE A 143 -14.81 13.06 2.91
N GLY A 144 -13.69 13.30 3.61
CA GLY A 144 -13.62 13.24 5.07
C GLY A 144 -13.44 11.83 5.63
N VAL A 145 -13.13 10.84 4.79
CA VAL A 145 -12.76 9.49 5.27
C VAL A 145 -11.52 9.59 6.15
N GLU A 146 -11.59 8.96 7.31
CA GLU A 146 -10.44 8.81 8.19
C GLU A 146 -9.69 7.52 7.87
N ILE A 147 -8.37 7.60 7.71
CA ILE A 147 -7.51 6.46 7.39
C ILE A 147 -6.47 6.33 8.49
N LEU A 148 -6.53 5.23 9.23
CA LEU A 148 -5.61 4.87 10.29
C LEU A 148 -4.58 3.87 9.76
N LEU A 149 -3.32 4.30 9.71
CA LEU A 149 -2.21 3.52 9.18
C LEU A 149 -1.40 2.84 10.29
N ALA A 150 -0.64 1.82 9.92
CA ALA A 150 0.19 1.03 10.83
C ALA A 150 -0.58 0.44 12.02
N GLN A 151 -1.84 0.07 11.80
CA GLN A 151 -2.70 -0.54 12.82
C GLN A 151 -3.22 -1.90 12.36
N THR A 152 -2.93 -2.93 13.15
CA THR A 152 -3.44 -4.29 12.90
C THR A 152 -4.74 -4.47 13.67
N VAL A 153 -5.82 -4.86 12.99
CA VAL A 153 -7.04 -5.35 13.64
C VAL A 153 -6.79 -6.79 14.10
N THR A 154 -6.95 -7.04 15.40
CA THR A 154 -6.70 -8.34 16.04
C THR A 154 -7.98 -9.10 16.35
N GLY A 155 -9.09 -8.40 16.54
CA GLY A 155 -10.38 -9.00 16.86
C GLY A 155 -11.56 -8.17 16.40
N ILE A 156 -12.64 -8.85 16.04
CA ILE A 156 -13.95 -8.22 15.79
C ILE A 156 -14.99 -9.02 16.56
N MET A 157 -15.72 -8.34 17.44
CA MET A 157 -16.80 -8.92 18.24
C MET A 157 -18.11 -8.21 17.92
N THR A 158 -19.22 -8.88 18.17
CA THR A 158 -20.56 -8.28 18.10
C THR A 158 -21.07 -8.12 19.51
N ASP A 159 -21.49 -6.90 19.86
CA ASP A 159 -22.13 -6.58 21.13
C ASP A 159 -23.46 -5.87 20.84
N GLY A 160 -24.56 -6.58 21.06
CA GLY A 160 -25.89 -6.16 20.60
C GLY A 160 -25.93 -5.89 19.09
N ASP A 161 -26.35 -4.68 18.72
CA ASP A 161 -26.40 -4.23 17.33
C ASP A 161 -25.05 -3.73 16.80
N TYR A 162 -24.09 -3.49 17.69
CA TYR A 162 -22.80 -2.90 17.34
C TYR A 162 -21.72 -3.96 17.06
N LYS A 163 -20.67 -3.51 16.39
CA LYS A 163 -19.44 -4.25 16.11
C LYS A 163 -18.32 -3.56 16.85
N MET A 164 -17.56 -4.31 17.64
CA MET A 164 -16.37 -3.85 18.35
C MET A 164 -15.13 -4.36 17.62
N ILE A 165 -14.20 -3.47 17.29
CA ILE A 165 -12.98 -3.73 16.55
C ILE A 165 -11.81 -3.42 17.47
N ALA A 166 -11.05 -4.46 17.83
CA ALA A 166 -9.84 -4.33 18.64
C ALA A 166 -8.60 -4.24 17.74
N THR A 167 -7.69 -3.34 18.07
CA THR A 167 -6.38 -3.22 17.41
C THR A 167 -5.26 -3.79 18.28
N GLU A 168 -4.13 -4.07 17.64
CA GLU A 168 -2.90 -4.53 18.29
C GLU A 168 -2.31 -3.46 19.24
N SER A 169 -2.60 -2.18 19.02
CA SER A 169 -2.25 -1.09 19.95
C SER A 169 -3.03 -1.12 21.26
N GLY A 170 -4.10 -1.91 21.35
CA GLY A 170 -5.02 -1.94 22.48
C GLY A 170 -6.16 -0.92 22.39
N ASP A 171 -6.30 -0.20 21.27
CA ASP A 171 -7.45 0.64 21.01
C ASP A 171 -8.66 -0.19 20.58
N GLU A 172 -9.85 0.30 20.90
CA GLU A 172 -11.12 -0.30 20.49
C GLU A 172 -11.99 0.74 19.78
N TYR A 173 -12.64 0.30 18.70
CA TYR A 173 -13.56 1.12 17.91
C TYR A 173 -14.90 0.40 17.77
N CYS A 174 -15.98 1.15 17.84
CA CYS A 174 -17.35 0.66 17.69
C CYS A 174 -17.91 1.08 16.33
N SER A 175 -18.77 0.23 15.74
CA SER A 175 -19.50 0.58 14.52
C SER A 175 -20.80 -0.16 14.31
N ASN A 176 -21.66 0.35 13.43
CA ASN A 176 -22.85 -0.37 12.96
C ASN A 176 -22.47 -1.56 12.07
N ALA A 177 -21.46 -1.38 11.22
CA ALA A 177 -21.02 -2.39 10.27
C ALA A 177 -19.50 -2.40 10.11
N VAL A 178 -18.97 -3.58 9.77
CA VAL A 178 -17.55 -3.77 9.43
C VAL A 178 -17.43 -4.40 8.06
N LEU A 179 -16.61 -3.81 7.19
CA LEU A 179 -16.20 -4.41 5.92
C LEU A 179 -14.77 -4.96 6.04
N LEU A 180 -14.59 -6.23 5.65
CA LEU A 180 -13.28 -6.86 5.56
C LEU A 180 -12.73 -6.76 4.13
N ALA A 181 -11.72 -5.91 3.94
CA ALA A 181 -11.05 -5.66 2.66
C ALA A 181 -9.52 -5.85 2.77
N HIS A 182 -9.07 -6.78 3.62
CA HIS A 182 -7.64 -6.96 3.98
C HIS A 182 -6.78 -7.61 2.86
N GLY A 183 -7.38 -7.90 1.71
CA GLY A 183 -6.70 -8.44 0.54
C GLY A 183 -6.14 -9.85 0.74
N THR A 184 -5.17 -10.22 -0.09
CA THR A 184 -4.48 -11.51 -0.02
C THR A 184 -2.98 -11.31 -0.12
N ARG A 185 -2.21 -12.34 0.26
CA ARG A 185 -0.77 -12.42 0.02
C ARG A 185 -0.48 -13.63 -0.85
N TYR A 186 0.37 -13.45 -1.85
CA TYR A 186 0.80 -14.57 -2.68
C TYR A 186 1.73 -15.49 -1.89
N ARG A 187 1.53 -16.80 -2.05
CA ARG A 187 2.44 -17.80 -1.50
C ARG A 187 3.70 -17.83 -2.35
N ARG A 188 4.83 -17.52 -1.75
CA ARG A 188 6.14 -17.57 -2.41
C ARG A 188 6.67 -19.00 -2.47
N LEU A 189 7.49 -19.28 -3.50
CA LEU A 189 8.14 -20.59 -3.65
C LEU A 189 9.36 -20.73 -2.74
N GLY A 190 9.95 -19.62 -2.31
CA GLY A 190 11.11 -19.59 -1.42
C GLY A 190 12.40 -19.99 -2.11
N VAL A 191 12.52 -19.75 -3.43
CA VAL A 191 13.71 -20.13 -4.20
C VAL A 191 14.72 -18.97 -4.26
N PRO A 192 16.04 -19.26 -4.32
CA PRO A 192 17.05 -18.21 -4.47
C PRO A 192 16.82 -17.37 -5.73
N GLY A 193 16.92 -16.04 -5.60
CA GLY A 193 16.69 -15.09 -6.69
C GLY A 193 15.21 -14.80 -7.00
N GLU A 194 14.26 -15.37 -6.23
CA GLU A 194 12.83 -15.08 -6.42
C GLU A 194 12.53 -13.59 -6.21
N GLU A 195 13.09 -12.95 -5.17
CA GLU A 195 12.82 -11.54 -4.86
C GLU A 195 13.32 -10.58 -5.94
N ASP A 196 14.51 -10.84 -6.50
CA ASP A 196 15.13 -9.99 -7.52
C ASP A 196 14.35 -10.00 -8.85
N LEU A 197 13.55 -11.04 -9.07
CA LEU A 197 12.79 -11.23 -10.31
C LEU A 197 11.31 -10.85 -10.18
N ILE A 198 10.81 -10.48 -8.99
CA ILE A 198 9.43 -9.99 -8.84
C ILE A 198 9.27 -8.69 -9.64
N GLY A 199 8.35 -8.68 -10.61
CA GLY A 199 8.12 -7.52 -11.49
C GLY A 199 9.01 -7.50 -12.75
N ALA A 200 10.20 -8.11 -12.71
CA ALA A 200 11.13 -8.23 -13.83
C ALA A 200 11.04 -9.56 -14.61
N GLY A 201 10.22 -10.51 -14.16
CA GLY A 201 9.96 -11.78 -14.84
C GLY A 201 9.04 -12.73 -14.07
N ILE A 202 9.01 -12.63 -12.75
CA ILE A 202 8.05 -13.30 -11.88
C ILE A 202 6.84 -12.39 -11.67
N HIS A 203 5.68 -12.86 -12.13
CA HIS A 203 4.40 -12.19 -11.94
C HIS A 203 3.42 -13.16 -11.27
N PHE A 204 2.66 -12.65 -10.30
CA PHE A 204 1.70 -13.46 -9.55
C PHE A 204 0.28 -13.44 -10.15
N CYS A 205 0.02 -12.59 -11.14
CA CYS A 205 -1.26 -12.51 -11.85
C CYS A 205 -1.04 -12.47 -13.36
N ALA A 206 -1.44 -13.54 -14.06
CA ALA A 206 -1.24 -13.69 -15.51
C ALA A 206 -1.99 -12.64 -16.36
N LEU A 207 -3.11 -12.10 -15.86
CA LEU A 207 -3.92 -11.10 -16.58
C LEU A 207 -3.27 -9.70 -16.57
N ALA A 208 -2.42 -9.41 -15.60
CA ALA A 208 -1.70 -8.12 -15.51
C ALA A 208 -0.41 -8.11 -16.37
N THR A 209 -0.01 -9.25 -16.94
CA THR A 209 1.33 -9.45 -17.55
C THR A 209 1.43 -9.02 -19.03
N VAL A 210 0.32 -8.72 -19.72
CA VAL A 210 0.24 -8.78 -21.20
C VAL A 210 0.99 -7.65 -21.96
N ARG A 211 1.62 -6.66 -21.32
CA ARG A 211 2.35 -5.60 -22.04
C ARG A 211 3.85 -5.87 -22.22
N SER A 212 4.51 -6.62 -21.34
CA SER A 212 5.98 -6.78 -21.34
C SER A 212 6.53 -7.58 -22.54
N THR A 213 5.76 -8.50 -23.13
CA THR A 213 6.28 -9.46 -24.13
C THR A 213 6.01 -9.12 -25.60
N ARG A 214 5.48 -7.93 -25.93
CA ARG A 214 5.07 -7.59 -27.31
C ARG A 214 6.19 -7.15 -28.28
N THR A 215 7.46 -7.29 -27.95
CA THR A 215 8.57 -7.02 -28.90
C THR A 215 9.04 -8.26 -29.69
N GLY A 216 8.50 -9.46 -29.42
CA GLY A 216 8.77 -10.66 -30.21
C GLY A 216 7.80 -10.85 -31.37
N LYS A 217 8.31 -10.95 -32.61
CA LYS A 217 7.57 -11.34 -33.81
C LYS A 217 6.75 -12.62 -33.56
N TRP A 218 5.43 -12.54 -33.74
CA TRP A 218 4.54 -13.70 -33.73
C TRP A 218 4.56 -14.38 -35.11
N SER A 219 5.23 -15.51 -35.24
CA SER A 219 4.97 -16.47 -36.33
C SER A 219 3.78 -17.35 -35.93
N TRP A 220 2.64 -17.13 -36.58
CA TRP A 220 1.46 -17.98 -36.45
C TRP A 220 1.73 -19.34 -37.08
N TRP A 221 1.70 -20.42 -36.29
CA TRP A 221 1.42 -21.76 -36.79
C TRP A 221 -0.04 -22.07 -36.48
N ALA A 222 -0.91 -21.92 -37.48
CA ALA A 222 -2.27 -22.42 -37.42
C ALA A 222 -2.27 -23.88 -37.89
N ALA A 223 -2.57 -24.82 -36.99
CA ALA A 223 -2.97 -26.16 -37.37
C ALA A 223 -4.48 -26.16 -37.61
N GLU A 224 -4.87 -26.21 -38.88
CA GLU A 224 -6.24 -26.37 -39.34
C GLU A 224 -6.77 -27.75 -38.91
N ILE A 225 -7.76 -27.80 -38.01
CA ILE A 225 -8.59 -28.98 -37.80
C ILE A 225 -9.91 -28.73 -38.54
N THR A 226 -9.97 -29.13 -39.80
CA THR A 226 -11.22 -29.16 -40.57
C THR A 226 -12.07 -30.33 -40.13
N GLY A 227 -12.96 -30.08 -39.17
CA GLY A 227 -14.06 -30.98 -38.82
C GLY A 227 -15.10 -31.00 -39.93
N SER A 228 -15.05 -32.02 -40.80
CA SER A 228 -16.13 -32.34 -41.73
C SER A 228 -17.32 -32.93 -40.97
N LYS A 229 -18.46 -32.21 -40.96
CA LYS A 229 -19.79 -32.78 -40.75
C LYS A 229 -20.75 -32.24 -41.81
N ARG A 230 -21.31 -33.14 -42.62
CA ARG A 230 -22.66 -33.17 -43.24
C ARG A 230 -22.69 -34.41 -44.17
N GLY A 231 -23.69 -35.29 -44.18
CA GLY A 231 -25.00 -35.31 -43.51
C GLY A 231 -25.76 -36.61 -43.83
N CYS A 232 -27.00 -36.68 -43.34
CA CYS A 232 -28.03 -37.65 -43.69
C CYS A 232 -28.23 -37.79 -45.21
N SER A 233 -28.13 -39.01 -45.71
CA SER A 233 -29.17 -39.78 -46.43
C SER A 233 -28.59 -41.14 -46.79
#